data_AF-A0A938E4R7-F1
#
_entry.id   AF-A0A938E4R7-F1
#
_cell.length_a   1.000
_cell.length_b   1.000
_cell.length_c   1.000
_cell.angle_alpha   90.00
_cell.angle_beta   90.00
_cell.angle_gamma   90.00
#
_symmetry.space_group_name_H-M   'P 1'
#
loop_
_entity.id
_entity.type
_entity.pdbx_description
1 polymer ?
#
loop_
_entity_poly.entity_id
_entity_poly.type
_entity_poly.pdbx_seq_one_letter_code
_entity_poly.pdbx_strand_id
1 'polypeptide(L)'
;MGARARADAHRVSAQLARRLGAPAPGPRVDLRLAPSAEVAALALGDPDAVPVGDYHLPALVAWNIAGERTADDARMLELLEPYRPHRYRTIRLVSVGGDHPQRRGPRRVCRDFARL
;
A
#
# COMPACT_ATOMS: atom_id res chain seq x y z
N MET A 1 13.21 -6.38 -5.00
CA MET A 1 11.88 -6.10 -4.40
C MET A 1 11.39 -7.14 -3.38
N GLY A 2 11.46 -8.45 -3.66
CA GLY A 2 10.77 -9.47 -2.85
C GLY A 2 11.21 -9.65 -1.38
N ALA A 3 12.44 -9.29 -1.01
CA ALA A 3 12.94 -9.52 0.36
C ALA A 3 12.30 -8.60 1.43
N ARG A 4 12.11 -7.30 1.12
CA ARG A 4 11.52 -6.33 2.06
C ARG A 4 10.02 -6.56 2.27
N ALA A 5 9.28 -6.85 1.20
CA ALA A 5 7.86 -7.21 1.28
C ALA A 5 7.62 -8.48 2.11
N ARG A 6 8.52 -9.47 2.01
CA ARG A 6 8.46 -10.71 2.80
C ARG A 6 8.73 -10.46 4.29
N ALA A 7 9.67 -9.57 4.62
CA ALA A 7 9.96 -9.20 6.01
C ALA A 7 8.79 -8.48 6.69
N ASP A 8 8.10 -7.58 5.98
CA ASP A 8 6.89 -6.92 6.50
C ASP A 8 5.75 -7.93 6.71
N ALA A 9 5.57 -8.88 5.77
CA ALA A 9 4.59 -9.95 5.91
C ALA A 9 4.85 -10.87 7.13
N HIS A 10 6.11 -11.19 7.42
CA HIS A 10 6.49 -11.93 8.64
C HIS A 10 6.17 -11.15 9.91
N ARG A 11 6.38 -9.84 9.92
CA ARG A 11 6.09 -8.97 11.06
C ARG A 11 4.60 -8.94 11.38
N VAL A 12 3.76 -8.80 10.35
CA VAL A 12 2.29 -8.84 10.49
C VAL A 12 1.84 -10.19 11.02
N SER A 13 2.38 -11.29 10.48
CA SER A 13 2.05 -12.65 10.93
C SER A 13 2.42 -12.85 12.40
N ALA A 14 3.56 -12.33 12.86
CA ALA A 14 3.94 -12.34 14.28
C ALA A 14 3.03 -11.46 15.15
N GLN A 15 2.60 -10.30 14.65
CA GLN A 15 1.67 -9.43 15.37
C GLN A 15 0.28 -10.06 15.52
N LEU A 16 -0.22 -10.72 14.47
CA LEU A 16 -1.44 -11.51 14.50
C LEU A 16 -1.37 -12.60 15.55
N ALA A 17 -0.29 -13.41 15.52
CA ALA A 17 -0.10 -14.50 16.47
C ALA A 17 -0.09 -14.01 17.93
N ARG A 18 0.49 -12.82 18.19
CA ARG A 18 0.48 -12.19 19.51
C ARG A 18 -0.90 -11.70 19.93
N ARG A 19 -1.69 -11.13 19.02
CA ARG A 19 -2.99 -10.50 19.34
C ARG A 19 -4.14 -11.50 19.41
N LEU A 20 -4.15 -12.49 18.51
CA LEU A 20 -5.28 -13.39 18.30
C LEU A 20 -4.94 -14.85 18.65
N GLY A 21 -3.72 -15.12 19.11
CA GLY A 21 -3.18 -16.47 19.26
C GLY A 21 -2.69 -17.04 17.93
N ALA A 22 -2.05 -18.22 17.98
CA ALA A 22 -1.69 -18.93 16.76
C ALA A 22 -2.97 -19.23 15.97
N PRO A 23 -3.03 -18.92 14.66
CA PRO A 23 -4.21 -19.21 13.88
C PRO A 23 -4.49 -20.72 13.92
N ALA A 24 -5.77 -21.09 14.05
CA ALA A 24 -6.18 -22.48 13.91
C ALA A 24 -5.65 -23.02 12.57
N PRO A 25 -5.18 -24.28 12.51
CA PRO A 25 -4.63 -24.81 11.27
C PRO A 25 -5.65 -24.67 10.14
N GLY A 26 -5.24 -24.04 9.04
CA GLY A 26 -6.05 -24.01 7.83
C GLY A 26 -6.26 -25.42 7.26
N PRO A 27 -7.02 -25.57 6.16
CA PRO A 27 -7.26 -26.87 5.53
C PRO A 27 -5.99 -27.64 5.11
N ARG A 28 -4.83 -26.96 5.12
CA ARG A 28 -3.49 -27.55 5.03
C ARG A 28 -2.59 -26.96 6.12
N VAL A 29 -2.03 -27.81 6.97
CA VAL A 29 -1.22 -27.42 8.16
C VAL A 29 0.16 -26.87 7.80
N ASP A 30 0.61 -27.10 6.58
CA ASP A 30 1.91 -26.74 6.02
C ASP A 30 1.86 -25.45 5.18
N LEU A 31 0.67 -24.98 4.80
CA LEU A 31 0.52 -23.76 4.01
C LEU A 31 0.33 -22.53 4.90
N ARG A 32 1.40 -21.75 5.07
CA ARG A 32 1.31 -20.41 5.69
C ARG A 32 1.33 -19.34 4.61
N LEU A 33 0.17 -18.80 4.27
CA LEU A 33 0.06 -17.57 3.48
C LEU A 33 0.09 -16.37 4.44
N ALA A 34 1.09 -15.51 4.31
CA ALA A 34 1.10 -14.27 5.06
C ALA A 34 0.00 -13.32 4.52
N PRO A 35 -0.69 -12.56 5.38
CA PRO A 35 -1.67 -11.57 4.92
C PRO A 35 -0.99 -10.55 4.01
N SER A 36 -1.72 -10.05 3.01
CA SER A 36 -1.24 -8.95 2.18
C SER A 36 -1.01 -7.69 3.01
N ALA A 37 -0.16 -6.78 2.54
CA ALA A 37 0.06 -5.49 3.20
C ALA A 37 -1.23 -4.67 3.33
N GLU A 38 -2.15 -4.81 2.38
CA GLU A 38 -3.47 -4.18 2.44
C GLU A 38 -4.31 -4.72 3.61
N VAL A 39 -4.38 -6.05 3.77
CA VAL A 39 -5.06 -6.68 4.92
C VAL A 39 -4.38 -6.28 6.23
N ALA A 40 -3.05 -6.27 6.26
CA ALA A 40 -2.27 -5.83 7.41
C ALA A 40 -2.62 -4.41 7.84
N ALA A 41 -2.68 -3.50 6.89
CA ALA A 41 -2.89 -2.09 7.15
C ALA A 41 -4.35 -1.77 7.49
N LEU A 42 -5.30 -2.28 6.70
CA LEU A 42 -6.72 -1.95 6.79
C LEU A 42 -7.46 -2.77 7.86
N ALA A 43 -7.29 -4.09 7.83
CA ALA A 43 -8.04 -4.98 8.73
C ALA A 43 -7.36 -5.16 10.09
N LEU A 44 -6.01 -5.13 10.11
CA LEU A 44 -5.23 -5.41 11.32
C LEU A 44 -4.65 -4.15 11.97
N GLY A 45 -4.71 -3.02 11.27
CA GLY A 45 -4.28 -1.71 11.75
C GLY A 45 -2.76 -1.58 11.88
N ASP A 46 -1.97 -2.29 11.06
CA ASP A 46 -0.51 -2.14 11.04
C ASP A 46 -0.13 -0.74 10.53
N PRO A 47 0.50 0.11 11.36
CA PRO A 47 0.88 1.46 10.95
C PRO A 47 2.08 1.51 9.99
N ASP A 48 2.78 0.40 9.75
CA ASP A 48 4.01 0.33 8.95
C ASP A 48 3.87 -0.53 7.67
N ALA A 49 2.69 -1.12 7.43
CA ALA A 49 2.43 -1.97 6.27
C ALA A 49 2.21 -1.16 4.98
N VAL A 50 3.11 -1.31 4.00
CA VAL A 50 3.05 -0.57 2.72
C VAL A 50 2.47 -1.45 1.61
N PRO A 51 1.32 -1.08 0.99
CA PRO A 51 0.73 -1.81 -0.14
C PRO A 51 1.55 -1.59 -1.42
N VAL A 52 2.47 -2.51 -1.72
CA VAL A 52 3.17 -2.56 -3.02
C VAL A 52 2.29 -3.21 -4.09
N GLY A 53 2.46 -2.80 -5.35
CA GLY A 53 1.67 -3.27 -6.48
C GLY A 53 0.38 -2.47 -6.72
N ASP A 54 0.13 -1.44 -5.92
CA ASP A 54 -0.94 -0.47 -6.19
C ASP A 54 -0.54 0.44 -7.36
N TYR A 55 -1.43 0.58 -8.33
CA TYR A 55 -1.14 1.32 -9.55
C TYR A 55 -1.05 2.84 -9.35
N HIS A 56 -1.73 3.39 -8.34
CA HIS A 56 -1.85 4.83 -8.11
C HIS A 56 -1.01 5.32 -6.94
N LEU A 57 -0.78 4.46 -5.95
CA LEU A 57 -0.16 4.84 -4.69
C LEU A 57 1.27 5.36 -4.85
N PRO A 58 2.16 4.74 -5.64
CA PRO A 58 3.52 5.24 -5.80
C PRO A 58 3.57 6.68 -6.32
N ALA A 59 2.81 6.98 -7.37
CA ALA A 59 2.75 8.32 -7.96
C ALA A 59 2.14 9.35 -7.00
N LEU A 60 1.13 8.95 -6.23
CA LEU A 60 0.51 9.82 -5.22
C LEU A 60 1.50 10.19 -4.10
N VAL A 61 2.20 9.19 -3.57
CA VAL A 61 3.19 9.38 -2.51
C VAL A 61 4.36 10.23 -3.02
N ALA A 62 4.88 9.91 -4.21
CA ALA A 62 6.00 10.63 -4.79
C ALA A 62 5.67 12.10 -5.11
N TRP A 63 4.44 12.38 -5.54
CA TRP A 63 3.99 13.75 -5.76
C TRP A 63 3.97 14.55 -4.46
N ASN A 64 3.40 13.99 -3.39
CA ASN A 64 3.22 14.72 -2.13
C ASN A 64 4.50 14.86 -1.31
N ILE A 65 5.43 13.91 -1.42
CA ILE A 65 6.68 13.92 -0.64
C ILE A 65 7.82 14.58 -1.41
N ALA A 66 7.92 14.36 -2.74
CA ALA A 66 9.05 14.76 -3.55
C ALA A 66 8.69 15.64 -4.76
N GLY A 67 7.41 15.93 -5.00
CA GLY A 67 6.95 16.64 -6.20
C GLY A 67 7.09 15.83 -7.49
N GLU A 68 7.36 14.53 -7.39
CA GLU A 68 7.58 13.64 -8.52
C GLU A 68 6.24 13.14 -9.09
N ARG A 69 5.99 13.37 -10.38
CA ARG A 69 4.70 12.97 -11.00
C ARG A 69 4.53 11.46 -11.20
N THR A 70 5.63 10.71 -11.24
CA THR A 70 5.66 9.29 -11.55
C THR A 70 6.67 8.62 -10.64
N ALA A 71 6.30 7.48 -10.08
CA ALA A 71 7.17 6.64 -9.28
C ALA A 71 6.69 5.19 -9.38
N ASP A 72 7.59 4.26 -9.08
CA ASP A 72 7.28 2.86 -8.90
C ASP A 72 7.30 2.49 -7.40
N ASP A 73 7.01 1.23 -7.09
CA ASP A 73 7.03 0.73 -5.72
C ASP A 73 8.40 0.90 -5.05
N ALA A 74 9.50 0.77 -5.82
CA ALA A 74 10.84 0.91 -5.27
C ALA A 74 11.07 2.34 -4.78
N ARG A 75 10.73 3.33 -5.62
CA ARG A 75 10.82 4.74 -5.27
C ARG A 75 9.89 5.12 -4.12
N MET A 76 8.65 4.59 -4.12
CA MET A 76 7.72 4.78 -3.00
C MET A 76 8.31 4.28 -1.69
N LEU A 77 8.94 3.10 -1.67
CA LEU A 77 9.54 2.54 -0.47
C LEU A 77 10.73 3.37 0.02
N GLU A 78 11.55 3.93 -0.87
CA GLU A 78 12.64 4.84 -0.49
C GLU A 78 12.11 6.11 0.17
N LEU A 79 11.11 6.75 -0.45
CA LEU A 79 10.50 7.98 0.06
C LEU A 79 9.82 7.77 1.41
N LEU A 80 9.29 6.57 1.66
CA LEU A 80 8.63 6.23 2.90
C LEU A 80 9.60 5.78 4.01
N GLU A 81 10.84 5.40 3.71
CA GLU A 81 11.77 4.85 4.70
C GLU A 81 11.99 5.76 5.94
N PRO A 82 12.11 7.10 5.80
CA PRO A 82 12.25 8.00 6.96
C PRO A 82 11.05 7.99 7.91
N TYR A 83 9.89 7.52 7.47
CA TYR A 83 8.65 7.51 8.25
C TYR A 83 8.40 6.21 9.01
N ARG A 84 9.37 5.28 9.05
CA ARG A 84 9.24 4.11 9.92
C ARG A 84 9.10 4.53 11.40
N PRO A 85 8.26 3.85 12.20
CA PRO A 85 7.42 2.69 11.89
C PRO A 85 5.96 3.07 11.54
N HIS A 86 5.77 4.16 10.81
CA HIS A 86 4.47 4.78 10.53
C HIS A 86 4.20 5.00 9.03
N ARG A 87 4.85 4.21 8.16
CA ARG A 87 4.76 4.38 6.71
C ARG A 87 3.33 4.33 6.18
N TYR A 88 2.48 3.45 6.73
CA TYR A 88 1.07 3.40 6.34
C TYR A 88 0.27 4.62 6.82
N ARG A 89 0.62 5.19 7.98
CA ARG A 89 -0.01 6.44 8.44
C ARG A 89 0.33 7.60 7.52
N THR A 90 1.59 7.70 7.08
CA THR A 90 2.00 8.68 6.07
C THR A 90 1.21 8.50 4.79
N ILE A 91 1.10 7.26 4.29
CA ILE A 91 0.25 6.94 3.14
C ILE A 91 -1.19 7.42 3.36
N ARG A 92 -1.81 7.11 4.50
CA ARG A 92 -3.19 7.50 4.81
C ARG A 92 -3.38 9.02 4.88
N LEU A 93 -2.43 9.75 5.47
CA LEU A 93 -2.47 11.22 5.51
C LEU A 93 -2.41 11.80 4.09
N VAL A 94 -1.50 11.28 3.27
CA VAL A 94 -1.40 11.67 1.85
C VAL A 94 -2.67 11.28 1.08
N SER A 95 -3.26 10.11 1.32
CA SER A 95 -4.47 9.68 0.62
C SER A 95 -5.70 10.53 0.94
N VAL A 96 -5.78 11.12 2.14
CA VAL A 96 -6.95 11.89 2.59
C VAL A 96 -6.75 13.39 2.41
N GLY A 97 -5.53 13.89 2.60
CA GLY A 97 -5.22 15.33 2.58
C GLY A 97 -4.16 15.75 1.57
N GLY A 98 -3.63 14.82 0.78
CA GLY A 98 -2.64 15.11 -0.24
C GLY A 98 -3.22 15.72 -1.50
N ASP A 99 -2.38 16.43 -2.23
CA ASP A 99 -2.70 17.01 -3.52
C ASP A 99 -2.46 16.00 -4.65
N HIS A 100 -3.06 16.30 -5.80
CA HIS A 100 -2.80 15.59 -7.05
C HIS A 100 -2.11 16.51 -8.06
N PRO A 101 -1.20 15.97 -8.88
CA PRO A 101 -0.59 16.75 -9.95
C PRO A 101 -1.65 17.26 -10.92
N GLN A 102 -1.45 18.48 -11.44
CA GLN A 102 -2.35 19.05 -12.45
C GLN A 102 -2.53 18.08 -13.62
N ARG A 103 -3.78 17.89 -14.04
CA ARG A 103 -4.16 16.96 -15.10
C ARG A 103 -3.48 17.36 -16.41
N ARG A 104 -2.92 16.38 -17.13
CA ARG A 104 -2.17 16.61 -18.38
C ARG A 104 -3.04 16.96 -19.59
N GLY A 105 -4.37 16.91 -19.47
CA GLY A 105 -5.24 17.24 -20.58
C GLY A 105 -6.72 17.35 -20.19
N PRO A 106 -7.55 17.83 -21.14
CA PRO A 106 -9.00 17.94 -20.98
C PRO A 106 -9.63 16.59 -20.59
N ARG A 107 -10.76 16.63 -19.87
CA ARG A 107 -11.59 15.43 -19.66
C ARG A 107 -11.93 14.84 -21.04
N ARG A 108 -11.77 13.53 -21.22
CA ARG A 108 -12.35 12.85 -22.39
C ARG A 108 -13.82 13.24 -22.43
N VAL A 109 -14.28 13.72 -23.59
CA VAL A 109 -15.70 14.02 -23.80
C VAL A 109 -16.47 12.74 -23.52
N CYS A 110 -17.51 12.82 -22.69
CA CYS A 110 -18.39 11.68 -22.44
C CYS A 110 -18.95 11.24 -23.79
N ARG A 111 -18.61 10.05 -24.27
CA ARG A 111 -19.15 9.57 -25.55
C ARG A 111 -20.62 9.24 -25.34
N ASP A 112 -21.44 9.70 -26.26
CA ASP A 112 -22.82 9.26 -26.33
C ASP A 112 -22.85 7.84 -26.90
N PHE A 113 -22.99 6.86 -26.01
CA PHE A 113 -23.07 5.45 -26.37
C PHE A 113 -24.42 5.05 -26.97
N ALA A 114 -25.44 5.92 -26.90
CA ALA A 114 -26.73 5.67 -27.55
C ALA A 114 -26.69 5.92 -29.07
N ARG A 115 -25.58 6.45 -29.59
CA ARG A 115 -25.34 6.73 -31.02
C ARG A 115 -24.27 5.82 -31.65
N LEU A 116 -23.85 4.76 -30.95
CA LEU A 116 -22.97 3.70 -31.47
C LEU A 116 -23.80 2.48 -31.84
#